data_AF-A0A9E1YQ18-F1
#
_entry.id   AF-A0A9E1YQ18-F1
#
_cell.length_a   1.000
_cell.length_b   1.000
_cell.length_c   1.000
_cell.angle_alpha   90.00
_cell.angle_beta   90.00
_cell.angle_gamma   90.00
#
_symmetry.space_group_name_H-M   'P 1'
#
loop_
_entity.id
_entity.type
_entity.pdbx_description
1 polymer ?
#
loop_
_entity_poly.entity_id
_entity_poly.type
_entity_poly.pdbx_seq_one_letter_code
_entity_poly.pdbx_strand_id
1 'polypeptide(L)' 'MILLTGAAGYVGSHLAFKLIKSNIPFIGIDNFSTKNQYNKIYYKIKNVDIGDKKKILKLI' A
#
# COMPACT_ATOMS: atom_id res chain seq x y z
N MET A 1 -10.60 -1.47 -9.85
CA MET A 1 -9.37 -0.89 -9.26
C MET A 1 -9.34 -1.30 -7.79
N ILE A 2 -8.26 -1.91 -7.29
CA ILE A 2 -8.17 -2.32 -5.87
C ILE A 2 -7.39 -1.25 -5.08
N LEU A 3 -7.97 -0.75 -3.99
CA LEU A 3 -7.24 0.05 -2.99
C LEU A 3 -6.86 -0.87 -1.83
N LEU A 4 -5.57 -1.01 -1.56
CA LEU A 4 -5.03 -1.84 -0.49
C LEU A 4 -4.51 -0.95 0.64
N THR A 5 -5.28 -0.86 1.72
CA THR A 5 -4.88 -0.16 2.95
C THR A 5 -4.00 -1.04 3.82
N GLY A 6 -3.07 -0.45 4.58
CA GLY A 6 -2.15 -1.23 5.40
C GLY A 6 -1.23 -2.10 4.55
N ALA A 7 -0.93 -1.66 3.32
CA ALA A 7 -0.22 -2.44 2.31
C ALA A 7 1.20 -2.84 2.74
N ALA A 8 1.78 -2.16 3.73
CA ALA A 8 3.09 -2.48 4.29
C ALA A 8 3.02 -3.27 5.60
N GLY A 9 1.83 -3.46 6.16
CA GLY A 9 1.62 -4.40 7.26
C GLY A 9 1.89 -5.85 6.86
N TYR A 10 1.89 -6.75 7.84
CA TYR A 10 2.14 -8.17 7.61
C TYR A 10 1.22 -8.76 6.53
N VAL A 11 -0.09 -8.71 6.73
CA VAL A 11 -1.08 -9.22 5.77
C VAL A 11 -1.06 -8.42 4.44
N GLY A 12 -1.01 -7.09 4.54
CA GLY A 12 -1.04 -6.23 3.36
C GLY A 12 0.14 -6.45 2.43
N SER A 13 1.34 -6.66 2.97
CA SER A 13 2.56 -6.86 2.18
C SER A 13 2.54 -8.20 1.41
N HIS A 14 2.03 -9.27 2.01
CA HIS A 14 1.83 -10.56 1.35
C HIS A 14 0.74 -10.49 0.27
N LEU A 15 -0.35 -9.77 0.53
CA LEU A 15 -1.40 -9.55 -0.46
C LEU A 15 -0.90 -8.69 -1.63
N ALA A 16 -0.16 -7.62 -1.35
CA ALA A 16 0.48 -6.77 -2.36
C ALA A 16 1.42 -7.61 -3.24
N PHE A 17 2.24 -8.48 -2.64
CA PHE A 17 3.10 -9.41 -3.39
C PHE A 17 2.29 -10.31 -4.33
N LYS A 18 1.18 -10.88 -3.85
CA LYS A 18 0.29 -11.74 -4.65
C LYS A 18 -0.34 -10.95 -5.81
N LEU A 19 -0.85 -9.75 -5.57
CA LEU A 19 -1.44 -8.89 -6.61
C LEU A 19 -0.40 -8.52 -7.69
N ILE A 20 0.84 -8.20 -7.29
CA ILE A 20 1.95 -7.96 -8.23
C ILE A 20 2.23 -9.20 -9.08
N LYS A 21 2.39 -10.37 -8.44
CA LYS A 21 2.66 -11.65 -9.12
C LYS A 21 1.55 -12.04 -10.10
N SER A 22 0.30 -11.69 -9.78
CA SER A 22 -0.87 -11.96 -10.62
C SER A 22 -1.14 -10.86 -11.67
N ASN A 23 -0.28 -9.84 -11.76
CA ASN A 23 -0.44 -8.69 -12.64
C ASN A 23 -1.79 -7.97 -12.48
N ILE A 24 -2.32 -7.95 -11.25
CA ILE A 24 -3.58 -7.30 -10.91
C ILE A 24 -3.28 -5.86 -10.48
N PRO A 25 -3.87 -4.84 -11.13
CA PRO A 25 -3.62 -3.44 -10.78
C PRO A 25 -4.24 -3.09 -9.42
N PHE A 26 -3.43 -2.46 -8.56
CA PHE A 26 -3.85 -1.96 -7.26
C PHE A 26 -3.08 -0.69 -6.88
N ILE A 27 -3.66 0.06 -5.94
CA ILE A 27 -3.03 1.20 -5.26
C ILE A 27 -2.80 0.78 -3.82
N GLY A 28 -1.54 0.62 -3.41
CA GLY A 28 -1.18 0.34 -2.02
C GLY A 28 -0.95 1.64 -1.24
N ILE A 29 -1.56 1.78 -0.06
CA ILE A 29 -1.32 2.89 0.86
C ILE A 29 -1.00 2.39 2.26
N ASP A 30 -0.12 3.09 2.94
CA ASP A 30 0.27 2.84 4.33
C ASP A 30 0.88 4.12 4.93
N ASN A 31 0.78 4.31 6.25
CA ASN A 31 1.39 5.43 6.96
C ASN A 31 2.72 5.07 7.64
N PHE A 32 3.17 3.82 7.49
CA PHE A 32 4.41 3.27 8.04
C PHE A 32 4.58 3.46 9.56
N SER A 33 3.47 3.55 10.29
CA SER A 33 3.44 3.74 11.75
C SER A 33 4.24 2.68 12.53
N THR A 34 4.33 1.46 11.99
CA THR A 34 5.06 0.32 12.60
C THR A 34 6.55 0.27 12.23
N LYS A 35 7.07 1.25 11.47
CA LYS A 35 8.50 1.39 11.06
C LYS A 35 9.13 0.18 10.39
N ASN A 36 8.35 -0.77 9.88
CA ASN A 36 8.85 -2.07 9.43
C ASN A 36 9.38 -2.06 7.98
N GLN A 37 10.18 -1.06 7.59
CA GLN A 37 10.52 -0.67 6.21
C GLN A 37 11.43 -1.65 5.43
N TYR A 38 11.52 -2.91 5.83
CA TYR A 38 12.54 -3.86 5.33
C TYR A 38 12.18 -4.64 4.05
N ASN A 39 10.98 -4.46 3.48
CA ASN A 39 10.48 -5.24 2.34
C ASN A 39 10.71 -4.57 0.99
N LYS A 40 11.23 -5.31 0.00
CA LYS A 40 11.44 -4.81 -1.36
C LYS A 40 10.19 -4.28 -2.06
N ILE A 41 8.98 -4.45 -1.50
CA ILE A 41 7.70 -4.03 -2.10
C ILE A 41 7.35 -2.58 -1.73
N TYR A 42 8.04 -1.98 -0.75
CA TYR A 42 7.78 -0.62 -0.25
C TYR A 42 7.76 0.44 -1.36
N TYR A 43 8.55 0.30 -2.43
CA TYR A 43 8.56 1.27 -3.54
C TYR A 43 7.24 1.34 -4.32
N LYS A 44 6.37 0.32 -4.22
CA LYS A 44 5.03 0.33 -4.84
C LYS A 44 3.93 0.82 -3.89
N ILE A 45 4.26 1.10 -2.63
CA ILE A 45 3.30 1.52 -1.61
C ILE A 45 3.46 3.03 -1.39
N LYS A 46 2.36 3.75 -1.48
CA LYS A 46 2.36 5.21 -1.27
C LYS A 46 2.27 5.50 0.23
N ASN A 47 3.18 6.35 0.72
CA ASN A 47 3.15 6.85 2.09
C ASN A 47 2.02 7.87 2.26
N VAL A 48 0.83 7.37 2.58
CA VAL A 48 -0.37 8.19 2.73
C VAL A 48 -1.20 7.62 3.87
N ASP A 49 -1.53 8.49 4.82
CA ASP A 49 -2.53 8.19 5.82
C ASP A 49 -3.93 8.25 5.20
N ILE A 50 -4.75 7.23 5.46
CA ILE A 50 -6.13 7.16 4.96
C ILE A 50 -6.99 8.33 5.46
N GLY A 51 -6.65 8.91 6.61
CA GLY A 51 -7.32 10.10 7.15
C GLY A 51 -7.03 11.38 6.36
N ASP A 52 -5.95 11.42 5.56
CA ASP A 52 -5.60 12.58 4.73
C ASP A 52 -6.44 12.61 3.44
N LYS A 53 -7.69 13.03 3.58
CA LYS A 53 -8.68 13.09 2.48
C LYS A 53 -8.15 13.82 1.24
N LYS A 54 -7.38 14.89 1.41
CA LYS A 54 -6.81 15.67 0.30
C LYS A 54 -5.80 14.86 -0.50
N LYS A 55 -4.96 14.06 0.17
CA LYS A 55 -4.01 13.18 -0.53
C LYS A 55 -4.72 12.00 -1.17
N ILE A 56 -5.68 11.38 -0.48
CA ILE A 56 -6.45 10.25 -1.04
C ILE A 56 -7.19 10.65 -2.33
N LEU A 57 -7.82 11.83 -2.36
CA LEU A 57 -8.49 12.36 -3.55
C LEU A 57 -7.55 12.58 -4.74
N LYS A 58 -6.24 12.73 -4.53
CA LYS A 58 -5.25 12.83 -5.62
C LYS A 58 -4.79 11.47 -6.15
N LEU A 59 -5.16 10.38 -5.47
CA LEU A 59 -4.75 9.02 -5.81
C LEU A 59 -5.79 8.25 -6.63
N ILE A 60 -7.05 8.69 -6.55
CA ILE A 60 -8.22 8.11 -7.22
C ILE A 60 -8.60 9.05 -8.36
#